data_AF-A0A9X7BII4-F1
#
_entry.id   AF-A0A9X7BII4-F1
#
_cell.length_a   1.000
_cell.length_b   1.000
_cell.length_c   1.000
_cell.angle_alpha   90.00
_cell.angle_beta   90.00
_cell.angle_gamma   90.00
#
_symmetry.space_group_name_H-M   'P 1'
#
loop_
_entity.id
_entity.type
_entity.pdbx_description
1 polymer ?
#
loop_
_entity_poly.entity_id
_entity_poly.type
_entity_poly.pdbx_seq_one_letter_code
_entity_poly.pdbx_strand_id
1 'polypeptide(L)'
;MVFLIKILYGRGSVRQNQNNFYGKPITKYPSITLECKDVEKGFHLNVSGVYVFYTVSGVALYVGMSTNLRGRILVHLQGKNEGTEVLNHYFHRVKVYLIEDENERESYEYELINELIPLFNVAGNDSMNRDFLIRIRSFLKEIISEQEQKIKELEKPRIEEEKETESIFDSLERQHEADK
;
A
#
# COMPACT_ATOMS: atom_id res chain seq x y z
N MET A 1 -10.62 -17.97 -15.75
CA MET A 1 -10.73 -16.53 -16.04
C MET A 1 -12.20 -16.08 -16.17
N VAL A 2 -13.07 -16.40 -15.19
CA VAL A 2 -14.52 -16.06 -15.22
C VAL A 2 -15.09 -15.79 -13.81
N PHE A 3 -14.32 -15.96 -12.73
CA PHE A 3 -14.90 -16.04 -11.38
C PHE A 3 -15.14 -14.69 -10.67
N LEU A 4 -14.47 -13.60 -11.05
CA LEU A 4 -14.62 -12.31 -10.36
C LEU A 4 -15.76 -11.44 -10.93
N ILE A 5 -16.05 -11.53 -12.25
CA ILE A 5 -17.11 -10.76 -12.90
C ILE A 5 -18.51 -11.28 -12.52
N LYS A 6 -18.61 -12.54 -12.08
CA LYS A 6 -19.90 -13.17 -11.77
C LYS A 6 -20.52 -12.71 -10.43
N ILE A 7 -19.76 -12.05 -9.56
CA ILE A 7 -20.30 -11.44 -8.34
C ILE A 7 -21.00 -10.11 -8.65
N LEU A 8 -20.65 -9.43 -9.76
CA LEU A 8 -21.19 -8.10 -10.08
C LEU A 8 -22.24 -8.09 -11.20
N TYR A 9 -22.26 -9.07 -12.11
CA TYR A 9 -23.18 -9.06 -13.26
C TYR A 9 -23.87 -10.42 -13.48
N GLY A 10 -24.94 -10.67 -12.73
CA GLY A 10 -25.95 -11.68 -13.07
C GLY A 10 -26.91 -11.14 -14.14
N ARG A 11 -26.91 -11.75 -15.33
CA ARG A 11 -27.84 -11.48 -16.45
C ARG A 11 -29.29 -11.88 -16.09
N GLY A 12 -30.25 -11.01 -16.37
CA GLY A 12 -31.67 -11.37 -16.51
C GLY A 12 -32.64 -10.24 -16.19
N SER A 13 -33.36 -9.76 -17.20
CA SER A 13 -34.44 -8.77 -17.07
C SER A 13 -35.63 -9.36 -16.31
N VAL A 14 -35.82 -8.96 -15.05
CA VAL A 14 -37.13 -8.93 -14.36
C VAL A 14 -37.13 -7.72 -13.42
N ARG A 15 -38.05 -6.78 -13.67
CA ARG A 15 -38.39 -5.69 -12.74
C ARG A 15 -38.98 -6.29 -11.46
N GLN A 16 -38.19 -6.39 -10.40
CA GLN A 16 -38.68 -6.55 -9.04
C GLN A 16 -37.78 -5.73 -8.11
N ASN A 17 -38.38 -4.74 -7.46
CA ASN A 17 -37.82 -3.95 -6.36
C ASN A 17 -37.31 -4.86 -5.24
N GLN A 18 -36.01 -5.19 -5.21
CA GLN A 18 -35.40 -5.93 -4.10
C GLN A 18 -34.13 -5.28 -3.53
N ASN A 19 -33.88 -4.00 -3.80
CA ASN A 19 -32.71 -3.28 -3.25
C ASN A 19 -33.10 -2.25 -2.18
N ASN A 20 -33.82 -2.69 -1.15
CA ASN A 20 -34.11 -1.85 0.03
C ASN A 20 -33.55 -2.42 1.36
N PHE A 21 -32.60 -3.38 1.32
CA PHE A 21 -31.97 -3.90 2.53
C PHE A 21 -30.52 -3.43 2.76
N TYR A 22 -29.81 -3.04 1.71
CA TYR A 22 -28.53 -2.37 1.80
C TYR A 22 -28.68 -1.04 1.09
N GLY A 23 -28.45 0.07 1.80
CA GLY A 23 -28.61 1.42 1.29
C GLY A 23 -27.84 1.65 -0.02
N LYS A 24 -28.11 2.79 -0.67
CA LYS A 24 -27.36 3.28 -1.84
C LYS A 24 -25.86 2.98 -1.68
N PRO A 25 -25.12 2.61 -2.75
CA PRO A 25 -23.69 2.38 -2.64
C PRO A 25 -23.05 3.60 -1.95
N ILE A 26 -22.32 3.34 -0.86
CA ILE A 26 -21.74 4.38 0.01
C ILE A 26 -20.67 5.20 -0.75
N THR A 27 -20.22 4.73 -1.92
CA THR A 27 -19.22 5.38 -2.77
C THR A 27 -19.73 5.62 -4.17
N LYS A 28 -19.29 6.73 -4.80
CA LYS A 28 -19.63 7.18 -6.17
C LYS A 28 -19.36 6.12 -7.25
N TYR A 29 -18.31 5.31 -7.06
CA TYR A 29 -17.91 4.24 -7.98
C TYR A 29 -17.79 2.89 -7.26
N PRO A 30 -17.91 1.75 -7.98
CA PRO A 30 -17.57 0.43 -7.45
C PRO A 30 -16.14 0.41 -6.92
N SER A 31 -15.96 -0.13 -5.72
CA SER A 31 -14.64 -0.17 -5.09
C SER A 31 -14.39 -1.44 -4.30
N ILE A 32 -13.12 -1.79 -4.15
CA ILE A 32 -12.65 -2.87 -3.29
C ILE A 32 -11.43 -2.42 -2.50
N THR A 33 -11.31 -2.88 -1.26
CA THR A 33 -10.13 -2.66 -0.43
C THR A 33 -9.41 -3.98 -0.23
N LEU A 34 -8.09 -3.95 -0.42
CA LEU A 34 -7.22 -5.11 -0.36
C LEU A 34 -6.06 -4.80 0.58
N GLU A 35 -5.50 -5.84 1.20
CA GLU A 35 -4.17 -5.72 1.77
C GLU A 35 -3.13 -5.72 0.63
N CYS A 36 -2.08 -4.90 0.77
CA CYS A 36 -1.05 -4.79 -0.27
C CYS A 36 -0.37 -6.13 -0.57
N LYS A 37 -0.19 -6.97 0.47
CA LYS A 37 0.38 -8.33 0.34
C LYS A 37 -0.44 -9.27 -0.54
N ASP A 38 -1.75 -9.02 -0.67
CA ASP A 38 -2.64 -9.85 -1.50
C ASP A 38 -2.58 -9.43 -2.97
N VAL A 39 -2.25 -8.17 -3.24
CA VAL A 39 -2.04 -7.66 -4.61
C VAL A 39 -0.80 -8.30 -5.24
N GLU A 40 0.26 -8.50 -4.46
CA GLU A 40 1.50 -9.15 -4.89
C GLU A 40 1.28 -10.63 -5.24
N LYS A 41 0.41 -11.32 -4.49
CA LYS A 41 0.23 -12.78 -4.56
C LYS A 41 -0.71 -13.29 -5.64
N GLY A 42 -1.48 -12.44 -6.33
CA GLY A 42 -2.30 -12.93 -7.45
C GLY A 42 -3.58 -12.17 -7.78
N PHE A 43 -3.78 -10.97 -7.24
CA PHE A 43 -4.99 -10.20 -7.58
C PHE A 43 -4.91 -9.61 -9.00
N HIS A 44 -5.85 -9.97 -9.88
CA HIS A 44 -5.89 -9.55 -11.29
C HIS A 44 -6.70 -8.25 -11.49
N LEU A 45 -6.14 -7.10 -11.13
CA LEU A 45 -6.69 -5.76 -11.43
C LEU A 45 -6.12 -5.18 -12.74
N ASN A 46 -6.36 -5.86 -13.86
CA ASN A 46 -6.02 -5.32 -15.19
C ASN A 46 -7.14 -4.41 -15.70
N VAL A 47 -7.51 -3.43 -14.88
CA VAL A 47 -8.62 -2.50 -15.10
C VAL A 47 -8.16 -1.09 -14.79
N SER A 48 -8.83 -0.11 -15.39
CA SER A 48 -8.60 1.31 -15.14
C SER A 48 -9.33 1.78 -13.89
N GLY A 49 -8.77 2.80 -13.24
CA GLY A 49 -9.41 3.40 -12.08
C GLY A 49 -8.49 4.31 -11.28
N VAL A 50 -8.92 4.56 -10.05
CA VAL A 50 -8.20 5.35 -9.04
C VAL A 50 -7.87 4.46 -7.85
N TYR A 51 -6.72 4.64 -7.23
CA TYR A 51 -6.28 3.90 -6.05
C TYR A 51 -5.84 4.84 -4.93
N VAL A 52 -6.01 4.38 -3.69
CA VAL A 52 -5.58 5.09 -2.48
C VAL A 52 -4.84 4.12 -1.58
N PHE A 53 -3.60 4.47 -1.23
CA PHE A 53 -2.80 3.73 -0.25
C PHE A 53 -3.06 4.25 1.16
N TYR A 54 -3.10 3.31 2.11
CA TYR A 54 -3.30 3.58 3.53
C TYR A 54 -2.23 2.90 4.40
N THR A 55 -1.92 3.55 5.53
CA THR A 55 -1.20 2.93 6.64
C THR A 55 -2.05 1.83 7.31
N VAL A 56 -1.43 1.06 8.21
CA VAL A 56 -2.14 0.14 9.10
C VAL A 56 -3.20 0.85 9.97
N SER A 57 -2.95 2.10 10.34
CA SER A 57 -3.88 2.94 11.13
C SER A 57 -4.98 3.59 10.31
N GLY A 58 -5.00 3.42 8.97
CA GLY A 58 -6.03 3.98 8.09
C GLY A 58 -5.76 5.41 7.64
N VAL A 59 -4.56 5.95 7.81
CA VAL A 59 -4.15 7.26 7.28
C VAL A 59 -3.88 7.14 5.78
N ALA A 60 -4.46 8.03 4.97
CA ALA A 60 -4.22 8.10 3.54
C ALA A 60 -2.81 8.62 3.24
N LEU A 61 -2.05 7.84 2.48
CA LEU A 61 -0.65 8.15 2.15
C LEU A 61 -0.52 8.73 0.75
N TYR A 62 -1.21 8.14 -0.20
CA TYR A 62 -1.08 8.51 -1.61
C TYR A 62 -2.33 8.13 -2.40
N VAL A 63 -2.74 9.01 -3.29
CA VAL A 63 -3.81 8.78 -4.27
C VAL A 63 -3.19 8.83 -5.66
N GLY A 64 -3.58 7.91 -6.53
CA GLY A 64 -3.13 7.89 -7.93
C GLY A 64 -4.19 7.28 -8.86
N MET A 65 -4.10 7.57 -10.16
CA MET A 65 -4.90 6.89 -11.18
C MET A 65 -4.06 6.03 -12.14
N SER A 66 -4.70 5.06 -12.80
CA SER A 66 -4.05 4.28 -13.86
C SER A 66 -5.06 3.64 -14.80
N THR A 67 -4.63 3.33 -16.04
CA THR A 67 -5.31 2.39 -16.95
C THR A 67 -5.02 0.93 -16.62
N ASN A 68 -3.97 0.67 -15.84
CA ASN A 68 -3.60 -0.65 -15.34
C ASN A 68 -3.28 -0.54 -13.84
N LEU A 69 -4.34 -0.61 -13.02
CA LEU A 69 -4.24 -0.48 -11.57
C LEU A 69 -3.23 -1.45 -10.96
N ARG A 70 -3.27 -2.73 -11.32
CA ARG A 70 -2.33 -3.72 -10.77
C ARG A 70 -0.88 -3.34 -11.07
N GLY A 71 -0.58 -3.05 -12.34
CA GLY A 71 0.77 -2.70 -12.77
C GLY A 71 1.30 -1.49 -11.99
N ARG A 72 0.49 -0.44 -11.87
CA ARG A 72 0.87 0.79 -11.19
C ARG A 72 1.05 0.59 -9.68
N ILE A 73 0.12 -0.12 -9.03
CA ILE A 73 0.20 -0.43 -7.60
C ILE A 73 1.46 -1.23 -7.29
N LEU A 74 1.78 -2.26 -8.08
CA LEU A 74 2.99 -3.08 -7.86
C LEU A 74 4.28 -2.27 -8.01
N VAL A 75 4.35 -1.31 -8.93
CA VAL A 75 5.52 -0.42 -9.06
C VAL A 75 5.75 0.38 -7.78
N HIS A 76 4.67 0.87 -7.15
CA HIS A 76 4.74 1.57 -5.87
C HIS A 76 5.12 0.65 -4.71
N LEU A 77 4.54 -0.56 -4.62
CA LEU A 77 4.90 -1.56 -3.60
C LEU A 77 6.35 -2.03 -3.71
N GLN A 78 6.90 -2.04 -4.93
CA GLN A 78 8.31 -2.37 -5.16
C GLN A 78 9.26 -1.18 -4.93
N GLY A 79 8.75 0.00 -4.59
CA GLY A 79 9.56 1.20 -4.38
C GLY A 79 10.29 1.69 -5.63
N LYS A 80 9.81 1.33 -6.84
CA LYS A 80 10.50 1.63 -8.11
C LYS A 80 10.18 3.01 -8.69
N ASN A 81 9.26 3.75 -8.08
CA ASN A 81 8.86 5.09 -8.52
C ASN A 81 9.47 6.16 -7.62
N GLU A 82 10.17 7.11 -8.25
CA GLU A 82 10.70 8.31 -7.60
C GLU A 82 9.60 8.99 -6.78
N GLY A 83 9.88 9.16 -5.50
CA GLY A 83 9.02 9.82 -4.54
C GLY A 83 8.10 8.90 -3.74
N THR A 84 7.94 7.64 -4.15
CA THR A 84 7.28 6.61 -3.34
C THR A 84 8.25 5.52 -2.86
N GLU A 85 9.55 5.61 -3.20
CA GLU A 85 10.54 4.61 -2.80
C GLU A 85 10.64 4.42 -1.28
N VAL A 86 10.45 5.49 -0.51
CA VAL A 86 10.50 5.48 0.97
C VAL A 86 9.16 5.05 1.59
N LEU A 87 8.09 4.96 0.78
CA LEU A 87 6.72 4.77 1.26
C LEU A 87 6.21 3.35 1.14
N ASN A 88 6.87 2.54 0.32
CA ASN A 88 6.44 1.18 0.02
C ASN A 88 6.24 0.34 1.30
N HIS A 89 7.12 0.50 2.29
CA HIS A 89 7.06 -0.19 3.58
C HIS A 89 5.87 0.24 4.46
N TYR A 90 5.27 1.41 4.18
CA TYR A 90 4.11 1.93 4.92
C TYR A 90 2.77 1.62 4.24
N PHE A 91 2.79 1.14 3.00
CA PHE A 91 1.58 0.74 2.29
C PHE A 91 1.03 -0.57 2.82
N HIS A 92 0.05 -0.49 3.72
CA HIS A 92 -0.58 -1.66 4.31
C HIS A 92 -1.82 -2.11 3.53
N ARG A 93 -2.66 -1.15 3.12
CA ARG A 93 -3.89 -1.38 2.39
C ARG A 93 -3.97 -0.49 1.17
N VAL A 94 -4.65 -0.98 0.14
CA VAL A 94 -5.02 -0.21 -1.04
C VAL A 94 -6.52 -0.31 -1.27
N LYS A 95 -7.18 0.83 -1.42
CA LYS A 95 -8.55 0.89 -1.93
C LYS A 95 -8.49 1.27 -3.41
N VAL A 96 -9.20 0.51 -4.24
CA VAL A 96 -9.29 0.78 -5.67
C VAL A 96 -10.72 1.05 -6.07
N TYR A 97 -10.92 2.04 -6.93
CA TYR A 97 -12.18 2.45 -7.53
C TYR A 97 -12.12 2.14 -9.01
N LEU A 98 -13.10 1.39 -9.51
CA LEU A 98 -13.17 0.99 -10.91
C LEU A 98 -13.85 2.09 -11.71
N ILE A 99 -13.10 2.71 -12.62
CA ILE A 99 -13.58 3.84 -13.42
C ILE A 99 -12.96 3.70 -14.82
N GLU A 100 -13.82 3.61 -15.83
CA GLU A 100 -13.39 3.41 -17.22
C GLU A 100 -13.07 4.73 -17.92
N ASP A 101 -13.92 5.74 -17.75
CA ASP A 101 -13.76 7.04 -18.37
C ASP A 101 -12.53 7.78 -17.81
N GLU A 102 -11.78 8.42 -18.69
CA GLU A 102 -10.55 9.13 -18.33
C GLU A 102 -10.82 10.44 -17.57
N ASN A 103 -11.82 11.21 -18.00
CA ASN A 103 -12.17 12.47 -17.35
C ASN A 103 -12.77 12.21 -15.97
N GLU A 104 -13.59 11.17 -15.83
CA GLU A 104 -14.12 10.75 -14.52
C GLU A 104 -13.02 10.27 -13.57
N ARG A 105 -11.99 9.56 -14.07
CA ARG A 105 -10.83 9.16 -13.27
C ARG A 105 -10.03 10.35 -12.79
N GLU A 106 -9.69 11.27 -13.68
CA GLU A 106 -8.92 12.46 -13.35
C GLU A 106 -9.69 13.34 -12.34
N SER A 107 -10.97 13.57 -12.61
CA SER A 107 -11.84 14.34 -11.70
C SER A 107 -11.93 13.68 -10.31
N TYR A 108 -12.05 12.35 -10.25
CA TYR A 108 -12.19 11.64 -8.98
C TYR A 108 -10.87 11.49 -8.22
N GLU A 109 -9.73 11.37 -8.91
CA GLU A 109 -8.40 11.44 -8.29
C GLU A 109 -8.23 12.78 -7.58
N TYR A 110 -8.55 13.88 -8.28
CA TYR A 110 -8.47 15.22 -7.71
C TYR A 110 -9.45 15.43 -6.54
N GLU A 111 -10.68 14.91 -6.63
CA GLU A 111 -11.66 14.90 -5.53
C GLU A 111 -11.06 14.21 -4.28
N LEU A 112 -10.53 12.99 -4.44
CA LEU A 112 -9.95 12.23 -3.33
C LEU A 112 -8.68 12.87 -2.74
N ILE A 113 -7.85 13.54 -3.54
CA ILE A 113 -6.68 14.26 -3.03
C ILE A 113 -7.10 15.39 -2.10
N ASN A 114 -8.13 16.16 -2.48
CA ASN A 114 -8.60 17.28 -1.67
C ASN A 114 -9.44 16.84 -0.46
N GLU A 115 -10.16 15.72 -0.56
CA GLU A 115 -10.93 15.18 0.57
C GLU A 115 -10.04 14.48 1.61
N LEU A 116 -9.10 13.66 1.17
CA LEU A 116 -8.29 12.81 2.06
C LEU A 116 -6.99 13.45 2.48
N ILE A 117 -6.54 14.46 1.73
CA ILE A 117 -5.29 15.20 1.99
C ILE A 117 -4.12 14.22 2.24
N PRO A 118 -3.86 13.31 1.29
CA PRO A 118 -2.86 12.26 1.47
C PRO A 118 -1.47 12.87 1.66
N LEU A 119 -0.70 12.33 2.61
CA LEU A 119 0.56 12.93 3.07
C LEU A 119 1.60 13.17 1.96
N PHE A 120 1.53 12.42 0.86
CA PHE A 120 2.56 12.42 -0.17
C PHE A 120 2.09 12.89 -1.56
N ASN A 121 0.84 13.33 -1.73
CA ASN A 121 0.45 14.05 -2.94
C ASN A 121 0.85 15.53 -2.81
N VAL A 122 2.00 15.89 -3.40
CA VAL A 122 2.53 17.27 -3.40
C VAL A 122 1.89 18.16 -4.47
N ALA A 123 1.31 17.57 -5.52
CA ALA A 123 0.61 18.27 -6.60
C ALA A 123 -0.90 18.00 -6.54
N GLY A 124 -1.72 19.00 -6.92
CA GLY A 124 -3.18 18.87 -6.99
C GLY A 124 -3.93 19.02 -5.66
N ASN A 125 -3.24 19.41 -4.58
CA ASN A 125 -3.87 19.73 -3.30
C ASN A 125 -4.06 21.25 -3.19
N ASP A 126 -5.30 21.71 -3.32
CA ASP A 126 -5.62 23.14 -3.28
C ASP A 126 -5.87 23.65 -1.87
N SER A 127 -6.06 22.73 -0.91
CA SER A 127 -6.37 23.04 0.49
C SER A 127 -5.11 23.27 1.35
N MET A 128 -3.99 22.61 1.03
CA MET A 128 -2.75 22.71 1.79
C MET A 128 -1.64 23.40 1.01
N ASN A 129 -0.92 24.28 1.70
CA ASN A 129 0.25 24.95 1.14
C ASN A 129 1.31 23.90 0.72
N ARG A 130 1.68 23.90 -0.56
CA ARG A 130 2.69 23.01 -1.15
C ARG A 130 4.00 23.01 -0.36
N ASP A 131 4.45 24.16 0.13
CA ASP A 131 5.69 24.30 0.91
C ASP A 131 5.58 23.60 2.28
N PHE A 132 4.38 23.54 2.85
CA PHE A 132 4.13 22.84 4.10
C PHE A 132 4.14 21.33 3.87
N LEU A 133 3.54 20.83 2.79
CA LEU A 133 3.61 19.41 2.41
C LEU A 133 5.05 18.96 2.13
N ILE A 134 5.83 19.80 1.45
CA ILE A 134 7.26 19.54 1.22
C ILE A 134 8.02 19.45 2.55
N ARG A 135 7.78 20.37 3.49
CA ARG A 135 8.42 20.35 4.81
C ARG A 135 8.05 19.12 5.63
N ILE A 136 6.76 18.77 5.71
CA ILE A 136 6.32 17.55 6.40
C ILE A 136 6.99 16.32 5.78
N ARG A 137 7.05 16.25 4.45
CA ARG A 137 7.68 15.13 3.75
C ARG A 137 9.16 15.01 4.08
N SER A 138 9.90 16.13 4.10
CA SER A 138 11.32 16.13 4.49
C SER A 138 11.50 15.69 5.94
N PHE A 139 10.68 16.20 6.85
CA PHE A 139 10.72 15.82 8.27
C PHE A 139 10.41 14.34 8.49
N LEU A 140 9.41 13.79 7.79
CA LEU A 140 9.11 12.36 7.85
C LEU A 140 10.27 11.52 7.33
N LYS A 141 10.92 11.92 6.23
CA LYS A 141 12.10 11.21 5.72
C LYS A 141 13.24 11.17 6.73
N GLU A 142 13.48 12.27 7.43
CA GLU A 142 14.49 12.37 8.48
C GLU A 142 14.17 11.44 9.66
N ILE A 143 12.94 11.47 10.18
CA ILE A 143 12.50 10.55 11.24
C ILE A 143 12.68 9.10 10.82
N ILE A 144 12.25 8.74 9.61
CA ILE A 144 12.35 7.36 9.12
C ILE A 144 13.81 6.91 9.08
N SER A 145 14.70 7.74 8.52
CA SER A 145 16.13 7.46 8.47
C SER A 145 16.74 7.28 9.86
N GLU A 146 16.36 8.10 10.84
CA GLU A 146 16.85 7.95 12.22
C GLU A 146 16.39 6.63 12.85
N GLN A 147 15.14 6.22 12.62
CA GLN A 147 14.61 4.96 13.13
C GLN A 147 15.31 3.77 12.49
N GLU A 148 15.56 3.80 11.19
CA GLU A 148 16.31 2.74 10.49
C GLU A 148 17.74 2.58 11.04
N GLN A 149 18.42 3.68 11.34
CA GLN A 149 19.74 3.64 11.98
C GLN A 149 19.69 3.02 13.37
N LYS A 150 18.72 3.42 14.21
CA LYS A 150 18.53 2.85 15.55
C LYS A 150 18.23 1.36 15.50
N ILE A 151 17.39 0.90 14.57
CA ILE A 151 17.11 -0.52 14.37
C ILE A 151 18.40 -1.27 14.03
N LYS A 152 19.20 -0.74 13.10
CA LYS A 152 20.47 -1.34 12.69
C LYS A 152 21.50 -1.40 13.83
N GLU A 153 21.55 -0.38 14.68
CA GLU A 153 22.40 -0.37 15.88
C GLU A 153 21.94 -1.42 16.91
N LEU A 154 20.64 -1.65 17.06
CA LEU A 154 20.09 -2.68 17.94
C LEU A 154 20.24 -4.11 17.38
N GLU A 155 20.30 -4.28 16.06
CA GLU A 155 20.54 -5.58 15.42
C GLU A 155 22.01 -6.04 15.49
N LYS A 156 22.97 -5.09 15.49
CA LYS A 156 24.41 -5.38 15.63
C LYS A 156 24.78 -6.26 16.84
N PRO A 157 24.39 -5.93 18.07
CA PRO A 157 24.75 -6.73 19.25
C PRO A 157 24.13 -8.13 19.21
N ARG A 158 22.92 -8.31 18.63
CA ARG A 158 22.33 -9.65 18.48
C ARG A 158 23.13 -10.56 17.56
N ILE A 159 23.67 -10.04 16.46
CA ILE A 159 24.48 -10.83 15.52
C ILE A 159 25.84 -11.19 16.14
N GLU A 160 26.41 -10.32 16.97
CA GLU A 160 27.66 -10.59 17.69
C GLU A 160 27.45 -11.64 18.78
N GLU A 161 26.35 -11.57 19.55
CA GLU A 161 25.96 -12.57 20.54
C GLU A 161 25.67 -13.95 19.91
N GLU A 162 24.94 -14.00 18.78
CA GLU A 162 24.66 -15.26 18.07
C GLU A 162 25.96 -15.92 17.57
N LYS A 163 26.89 -15.14 17.01
CA LYS A 163 28.20 -15.66 16.57
C LYS A 163 29.09 -16.13 17.72
N GLU A 164 29.06 -15.44 18.86
CA GLU A 164 29.77 -15.91 20.05
C GLU A 164 29.17 -17.22 20.57
N THR A 165 27.84 -17.35 20.57
CA THR A 165 27.20 -18.61 21.00
C THR A 165 27.47 -19.77 20.05
N GLU A 166 27.45 -19.57 18.73
CA GLU A 166 27.83 -20.60 17.75
C GLU A 166 29.29 -21.02 17.91
N SER A 167 30.20 -20.06 18.09
CA SER A 167 31.63 -20.32 18.35
C SER A 167 31.88 -21.16 19.62
N ILE A 168 31.13 -20.88 20.69
CA ILE A 168 31.21 -21.66 21.94
C ILE A 168 30.68 -23.08 21.71
N PHE A 169 29.57 -23.24 20.98
CA PHE A 169 28.98 -24.55 20.68
C PHE A 169 29.93 -25.42 19.84
N ASP A 170 30.51 -24.86 18.77
CA ASP A 170 31.50 -25.52 17.90
C ASP A 170 32.77 -25.94 18.67
N SER A 171 33.13 -25.20 19.72
CA SER A 171 34.30 -25.51 20.55
C SER A 171 34.02 -26.64 21.53
N LEU A 172 32.80 -26.68 22.11
CA LEU A 172 32.35 -27.74 23.00
C LEU A 172 32.17 -29.08 22.26
N GLU A 173 31.64 -29.06 21.05
CA GLU A 173 31.44 -30.26 20.23
C GLU A 173 32.78 -30.92 19.86
N ARG A 174 33.79 -30.11 19.50
CA ARG A 174 35.16 -30.58 19.22
C ARG A 174 35.88 -31.15 20.44
N GLN A 175 35.65 -30.62 21.64
CA GLN A 175 36.19 -31.22 22.88
C GLN A 175 35.53 -32.56 23.18
N HIS A 176 34.22 -32.67 22.95
CA HIS A 176 33.45 -33.87 23.23
C HIS A 176 33.74 -35.05 22.27
N GLU A 177 34.26 -34.75 21.07
CA GLU A 177 34.77 -35.74 20.11
C GLU A 177 36.22 -36.17 20.39
N ALA A 178 37.04 -35.31 21.00
CA ALA A 178 38.44 -35.61 21.33
C ALA A 178 38.61 -36.49 22.58
N ASP A 179 37.60 -36.51 23.47
CA ASP A 179 37.58 -37.29 24.72
C ASP A 179 36.93 -38.70 24.56
N LYS A 180 36.57 -39.11 23.33
CA LYS A 180 36.07 -40.46 22.98
C LYS A 180 37.16 -41.33 22.37
#